data_AF-A0A9R1P2X1-F1
#
_entry.id   AF-A0A9R1P2X1-F1
#
_cell.length_a   1.000
_cell.length_b   1.000
_cell.length_c   1.000
_cell.angle_alpha   90.00
_cell.angle_beta   90.00
_cell.angle_gamma   90.00
#
_symmetry.space_group_name_H-M   'P 1'
#
loop_
_entity.id
_entity.type
_entity.pdbx_description
1 polymer ?
#
loop_
_entity_poly.entity_id
_entity_poly.type
_entity_poly.pdbx_seq_one_letter_code
_entity_poly.pdbx_strand_id
1 'polypeptide(L)'
;MMVVNPPGSSSLARPTARCSSVAKNKPEVGGNVASMPNLLGSLNCKVEKKARETRTKKQLHKPEEVPTCQESIHRQLSMVDVLQKIGISRHFASEIKSILDFTYSYWLRRDEIMLDVETCAMAFRTLRMNGYNVSADGLSHISTDLSDTRSLLELYKASQVSTSDDELILDIIGSWSGHLLRQQLKSSEAQRTPLLREVEHVLDSPFYTMLDRLEHKRNIEQFDIIEHPILQLTSQTNQDLLALGVMDFSTSQSIYQQEYQHLDSWVRESRLNRLPFARQKLAYFYLSAASTMFPLELSEARILWAKNGALTTVVDDFFDVGGSKDELENLTALVEMWEQQEETEYYSEQVEIVFSAIYISVNELGSKASIVQGRDVTGHLVEIWQELLRNMMTEVEWRTGGYVPTLDEYIENAVVTFALGPIVLPALYFVGPKITESMVIDPEYSELFRLMSTCGRLLNDVQTYEREYKEGKLNSVSLLVLHSDGSVTIPEARRKLQKPIDTCRRDLLRLALREDDAVPRPCKELFWHICKTCYFFYYQGDAFSCQEEKAGAVDAVVHEPLQVPMNLLSDLDLSTLRERIKIKH
;
A
#
# COMPACT_ATOMS: atom_id res chain seq x y z
N MET A 1 28.83 -30.28 -21.67
CA MET A 1 28.94 -31.21 -20.52
C MET A 1 27.60 -31.94 -20.43
N MET A 2 27.56 -33.27 -20.36
CA MET A 2 26.30 -34.06 -20.34
C MET A 2 25.89 -34.46 -18.93
N VAL A 3 24.59 -34.37 -18.62
CA VAL A 3 23.87 -34.94 -17.46
C VAL A 3 22.45 -35.22 -17.98
N VAL A 4 21.88 -36.43 -18.12
CA VAL A 4 21.74 -37.65 -17.27
C VAL A 4 20.66 -37.51 -16.18
N ASN A 5 19.46 -38.03 -16.47
CA ASN A 5 18.29 -38.13 -15.56
C ASN A 5 18.01 -39.60 -15.14
N PRO A 6 17.59 -39.85 -13.89
CA PRO A 6 16.90 -41.07 -13.42
C PRO A 6 15.51 -40.78 -12.73
N PRO A 7 14.68 -41.79 -12.37
CA PRO A 7 13.26 -41.78 -12.81
C PRO A 7 12.13 -42.17 -11.81
N GLY A 8 10.87 -41.96 -12.23
CA GLY A 8 9.63 -42.60 -11.70
C GLY A 8 9.14 -42.12 -10.31
N SER A 9 7.96 -42.46 -9.76
CA SER A 9 6.66 -42.98 -10.26
C SER A 9 5.65 -42.91 -9.07
N SER A 10 4.32 -43.07 -9.11
CA SER A 10 3.31 -43.46 -10.12
C SER A 10 1.89 -42.96 -9.69
N SER A 11 0.82 -43.23 -10.47
CA SER A 11 -0.58 -42.87 -10.17
C SER A 11 -1.43 -44.01 -9.58
N LEU A 12 -2.43 -43.73 -8.73
CA LEU A 12 -3.55 -44.64 -8.44
C LEU A 12 -4.85 -43.88 -8.07
N ALA A 13 -6.01 -44.52 -8.18
CA ALA A 13 -7.29 -43.85 -8.45
C ALA A 13 -8.41 -44.05 -7.40
N ARG A 14 -9.39 -43.11 -7.43
CA ARG A 14 -10.87 -43.22 -7.26
C ARG A 14 -11.45 -44.46 -6.51
N PRO A 15 -12.49 -44.28 -5.68
CA PRO A 15 -13.85 -44.25 -6.25
C PRO A 15 -14.94 -43.40 -5.56
N THR A 16 -16.07 -43.33 -6.26
CA THR A 16 -17.31 -42.54 -6.05
C THR A 16 -18.47 -43.33 -5.44
N ALA A 17 -19.40 -42.65 -4.74
CA ALA A 17 -20.83 -43.01 -4.61
C ALA A 17 -21.64 -41.73 -4.25
N ARG A 18 -22.65 -41.28 -5.02
CA ARG A 18 -24.09 -41.67 -5.03
C ARG A 18 -24.83 -41.43 -3.69
N CYS A 19 -26.08 -40.93 -3.62
CA CYS A 19 -27.00 -40.26 -4.57
C CYS A 19 -28.28 -39.79 -3.80
N SER A 20 -29.18 -39.01 -4.45
CA SER A 20 -30.64 -38.84 -4.15
C SER A 20 -31.07 -38.10 -2.85
N SER A 21 -32.26 -37.48 -2.72
CA SER A 21 -33.20 -36.85 -3.68
C SER A 21 -34.41 -36.18 -2.97
N VAL A 22 -34.83 -34.99 -3.43
CA VAL A 22 -36.23 -34.47 -3.57
C VAL A 22 -37.23 -34.44 -2.37
N ALA A 23 -37.77 -33.24 -2.08
CA ALA A 23 -39.20 -32.88 -1.82
C ALA A 23 -39.29 -31.65 -0.88
N LYS A 24 -39.66 -30.45 -1.35
CA LYS A 24 -41.04 -29.90 -1.47
C LYS A 24 -41.89 -29.96 -0.19
N ASN A 25 -42.19 -28.79 0.41
CA ASN A 25 -43.56 -28.35 0.72
C ASN A 25 -43.66 -26.85 1.07
N LYS A 26 -44.73 -26.23 0.56
CA LYS A 26 -45.40 -24.95 0.92
C LYS A 26 -46.92 -25.33 0.94
N PRO A 27 -47.84 -24.65 1.66
CA PRO A 27 -48.09 -23.21 1.45
C PRO A 27 -48.72 -22.39 2.64
N GLU A 28 -48.89 -21.07 2.41
CA GLU A 28 -50.07 -20.21 2.74
C GLU A 28 -50.61 -20.02 4.19
N VAL A 29 -51.38 -18.97 4.54
CA VAL A 29 -51.42 -17.51 4.19
C VAL A 29 -52.34 -16.78 5.21
N GLY A 30 -52.12 -15.48 5.46
CA GLY A 30 -53.05 -14.57 6.16
C GLY A 30 -52.58 -14.15 7.57
N GLY A 31 -52.93 -12.97 8.11
CA GLY A 31 -53.72 -11.84 7.57
C GLY A 31 -54.18 -10.89 8.70
N ASN A 32 -54.35 -9.59 8.40
CA ASN A 32 -54.72 -8.46 9.30
C ASN A 32 -53.61 -7.98 10.27
N VAL A 33 -53.22 -6.69 10.42
CA VAL A 33 -53.82 -5.33 10.29
C VAL A 33 -54.33 -4.74 11.62
N ALA A 34 -53.89 -3.49 11.90
CA ALA A 34 -54.22 -2.57 13.01
C ALA A 34 -53.66 -2.94 14.41
N SER A 35 -53.01 -2.05 15.17
CA SER A 35 -53.32 -0.62 15.37
C SER A 35 -52.16 0.15 16.03
N MET A 36 -52.13 1.47 15.82
CA MET A 36 -51.37 2.44 16.62
C MET A 36 -52.21 2.86 17.84
N PRO A 37 -51.59 3.39 18.92
CA PRO A 37 -51.78 4.82 19.16
C PRO A 37 -50.53 5.60 19.61
N ASN A 38 -50.47 6.86 19.19
CA ASN A 38 -49.60 7.89 19.77
C ASN A 38 -50.03 8.24 21.20
N LEU A 39 -49.08 8.71 22.03
CA LEU A 39 -49.36 9.85 22.93
C LEU A 39 -48.09 10.66 23.25
N LEU A 40 -48.08 11.93 22.86
CA LEU A 40 -47.16 12.96 23.35
C LEU A 40 -47.68 13.52 24.68
N GLY A 41 -46.81 13.82 25.65
CA GLY A 41 -47.27 14.28 26.97
C GLY A 41 -46.19 14.74 27.96
N SER A 42 -45.49 15.84 27.64
CA SER A 42 -45.02 16.89 28.58
C SER A 42 -44.71 16.54 30.05
N LEU A 43 -43.49 16.85 30.52
CA LEU A 43 -43.29 17.83 31.61
C LEU A 43 -41.81 18.22 31.86
N ASN A 44 -41.50 19.51 31.67
CA ASN A 44 -40.29 20.16 32.17
C ASN A 44 -40.36 20.37 33.69
N CYS A 45 -39.31 20.04 34.45
CA CYS A 45 -38.86 20.90 35.57
C CYS A 45 -37.50 20.54 36.19
N LYS A 46 -36.72 21.60 36.42
CA LYS A 46 -35.74 21.78 37.53
C LYS A 46 -34.42 21.02 37.49
N VAL A 47 -33.52 21.59 36.69
CA VAL A 47 -32.13 21.82 37.13
C VAL A 47 -32.13 22.66 38.41
N GLU A 48 -31.45 22.19 39.47
CA GLU A 48 -30.61 22.93 40.43
C GLU A 48 -30.54 22.27 41.83
N LYS A 49 -29.34 22.31 42.43
CA LYS A 49 -29.03 22.11 43.86
C LYS A 49 -29.48 20.81 44.54
N LYS A 50 -28.52 19.88 44.63
CA LYS A 50 -28.06 19.38 45.95
C LYS A 50 -26.61 18.90 45.96
N ALA A 51 -25.67 19.86 45.95
CA ALA A 51 -24.34 19.62 46.50
C ALA A 51 -24.44 19.63 48.04
N ARG A 52 -23.60 18.82 48.71
CA ARG A 52 -23.64 18.46 50.15
C ARG A 52 -24.79 17.52 50.56
N GLU A 53 -24.48 16.21 50.61
CA GLU A 53 -24.68 15.33 51.79
C GLU A 53 -24.34 13.86 51.46
N THR A 54 -23.05 13.52 51.39
CA THR A 54 -22.58 12.13 51.64
C THR A 54 -21.08 12.09 51.93
N ARG A 55 -20.70 12.54 53.13
CA ARG A 55 -19.46 12.05 53.78
C ARG A 55 -19.87 10.85 54.65
N THR A 56 -19.00 9.85 54.76
CA THR A 56 -19.16 8.64 55.60
C THR A 56 -19.96 7.47 55.01
N LYS A 57 -19.45 6.90 53.91
CA LYS A 57 -19.26 5.43 53.84
C LYS A 57 -17.83 5.15 53.37
N LYS A 58 -16.96 4.70 54.28
CA LYS A 58 -15.68 4.07 53.90
C LYS A 58 -16.01 2.69 53.34
N GLN A 59 -16.04 2.54 52.03
CA GLN A 59 -15.81 1.25 51.40
C GLN A 59 -14.33 1.13 51.05
N LEU A 60 -13.80 -0.07 51.27
CA LEU A 60 -12.41 -0.42 50.98
C LEU A 60 -12.27 -0.65 49.47
N HIS A 61 -12.15 0.43 48.70
CA HIS A 61 -11.50 0.36 47.40
C HIS A 61 -10.01 0.59 47.61
N LYS A 62 -9.18 -0.22 46.95
CA LYS A 62 -7.82 0.24 46.61
C LYS A 62 -7.98 1.56 45.85
N PRO A 63 -7.09 2.56 46.02
CA PRO A 63 -7.03 3.61 45.02
C PRO A 63 -6.72 2.93 43.68
N GLU A 64 -7.61 3.08 42.70
CA GLU A 64 -7.17 3.02 41.31
C GLU A 64 -6.22 4.21 41.18
N GLU A 65 -4.94 3.92 40.97
CA GLU A 65 -3.95 4.95 40.71
C GLU A 65 -4.36 5.64 39.41
N VAL A 66 -4.56 6.97 39.49
CA VAL A 66 -4.83 7.78 38.30
C VAL A 66 -3.59 7.65 37.42
N PRO A 67 -3.71 7.17 36.17
CA PRO A 67 -2.54 6.95 35.32
C PRO A 67 -1.76 8.26 35.15
N THR A 68 -0.43 8.15 35.12
CA THR A 68 0.44 9.29 34.78
C THR A 68 0.13 9.83 33.38
N CYS A 69 0.53 11.07 33.07
CA CYS A 69 0.26 11.61 31.74
C CYS A 69 1.01 10.82 30.66
N GLN A 70 2.25 10.39 30.96
CA GLN A 70 2.99 9.41 30.18
C GLN A 70 2.19 8.12 29.92
N GLU A 71 1.65 7.45 30.94
CA GLU A 71 0.86 6.22 30.77
C GLU A 71 -0.41 6.45 29.94
N SER A 72 -1.04 7.62 30.06
CA SER A 72 -2.21 7.97 29.26
C SER A 72 -1.85 8.10 27.78
N ILE A 73 -0.74 8.80 27.50
CA ILE A 73 -0.24 9.02 26.13
C ILE A 73 0.22 7.69 25.50
N HIS A 74 0.94 6.84 26.24
CA HIS A 74 1.34 5.51 25.79
C HIS A 74 0.12 4.68 25.36
N ARG A 75 -0.89 4.53 26.24
CA ARG A 75 -2.12 3.78 25.95
C ARG A 75 -2.87 4.34 24.73
N GLN A 76 -2.94 5.67 24.60
CA GLN A 76 -3.59 6.32 23.46
C GLN A 76 -2.81 6.08 22.15
N LEU A 77 -1.48 6.17 22.15
CA LEU A 77 -0.64 5.87 21.00
C LEU A 77 -0.66 4.38 20.62
N SER A 78 -0.68 3.48 21.60
CA SER A 78 -0.88 2.05 21.36
C SER A 78 -2.24 1.79 20.71
N MET A 79 -3.33 2.44 21.16
CA MET A 79 -4.64 2.35 20.50
C MET A 79 -4.57 2.82 19.04
N VAL A 80 -3.87 3.93 18.73
CA VAL A 80 -3.69 4.37 17.34
C VAL A 80 -2.93 3.32 16.52
N ASP A 81 -1.86 2.74 17.06
CA ASP A 81 -1.07 1.69 16.40
C ASP A 81 -1.91 0.44 16.09
N VAL A 82 -2.81 0.02 17.00
CA VAL A 82 -3.78 -1.06 16.79
C VAL A 82 -4.75 -0.75 15.66
N LEU A 83 -5.42 0.41 15.72
CA LEU A 83 -6.41 0.82 14.74
C LEU A 83 -5.82 0.90 13.32
N GLN A 84 -4.56 1.32 13.22
CA GLN A 84 -3.78 1.28 11.99
C GLN A 84 -3.43 -0.16 11.60
N LYS A 85 -2.84 -0.97 12.49
CA LYS A 85 -2.41 -2.36 12.23
C LYS A 85 -3.52 -3.28 11.73
N ILE A 86 -4.78 -3.09 12.15
CA ILE A 86 -5.93 -3.88 11.68
C ILE A 86 -6.75 -3.17 10.59
N GLY A 87 -6.33 -1.98 10.12
CA GLY A 87 -6.88 -1.31 8.96
C GLY A 87 -8.21 -0.55 9.16
N ILE A 88 -8.59 -0.27 10.40
CA ILE A 88 -9.85 0.41 10.76
C ILE A 88 -9.68 1.86 11.20
N SER A 89 -8.45 2.39 11.24
CA SER A 89 -8.10 3.76 11.64
C SER A 89 -8.96 4.85 10.98
N ARG A 90 -9.33 4.68 9.70
CA ARG A 90 -10.20 5.62 8.96
C ARG A 90 -11.58 5.85 9.62
N HIS A 91 -12.09 4.86 10.36
CA HIS A 91 -13.34 4.97 11.11
C HIS A 91 -13.19 5.82 12.39
N PHE A 92 -11.98 6.22 12.76
CA PHE A 92 -11.66 6.97 13.98
C PHE A 92 -10.78 8.21 13.69
N ALA A 93 -10.83 8.75 12.48
CA ALA A 93 -9.95 9.83 12.03
C ALA A 93 -9.99 11.08 12.94
N SER A 94 -11.17 11.48 13.41
CA SER A 94 -11.33 12.60 14.35
C SER A 94 -10.70 12.33 15.73
N GLU A 95 -10.85 11.11 16.22
CA GLU A 95 -10.39 10.64 17.50
C GLU A 95 -8.86 10.50 17.50
N ILE A 96 -8.31 9.92 16.43
CA ILE A 96 -6.87 9.84 16.15
C ILE A 96 -6.26 11.24 16.04
N LYS A 97 -6.86 12.15 15.25
CA LYS A 97 -6.36 13.53 15.13
C LYS A 97 -6.25 14.21 16.49
N SER A 98 -7.28 14.06 17.33
CA SER A 98 -7.32 14.62 18.69
C SER A 98 -6.24 14.04 19.62
N ILE A 99 -6.01 12.72 19.58
CA ILE A 99 -4.91 12.06 20.32
C ILE A 99 -3.54 12.60 19.88
N LEU A 100 -3.36 12.79 18.57
CA LEU A 100 -2.09 13.23 18.01
C LEU A 100 -1.83 14.72 18.27
N ASP A 101 -2.85 15.58 18.21
CA ASP A 101 -2.74 16.99 18.62
C ASP A 101 -2.36 17.11 20.11
N PHE A 102 -2.98 16.29 20.96
CA PHE A 102 -2.62 16.21 22.39
C PHE A 102 -1.16 15.77 22.55
N THR A 103 -0.77 14.64 21.95
CA THR A 103 0.61 14.11 21.99
C THR A 103 1.63 15.12 21.47
N TYR A 104 1.33 15.81 20.37
CA TYR A 104 2.21 16.81 19.78
C TYR A 104 2.48 17.99 20.72
N SER A 105 1.46 18.41 21.48
CA SER A 105 1.61 19.51 22.45
C SER A 105 2.60 19.18 23.59
N TYR A 106 2.75 17.90 23.94
CA TYR A 106 3.74 17.42 24.91
C TYR A 106 5.11 17.17 24.27
N TRP A 107 5.14 16.69 23.02
CA TRP A 107 6.36 16.54 22.23
C TRP A 107 7.11 17.88 22.11
N LEU A 108 6.39 18.95 21.75
CA LEU A 108 6.94 20.31 21.63
C LEU A 108 7.52 20.85 22.94
N ARG A 109 7.02 20.40 24.09
CA ARG A 109 7.50 20.81 25.42
C ARG A 109 8.72 20.01 25.90
N ARG A 110 9.08 18.92 25.21
CA ARG A 110 10.06 17.91 25.67
C ARG A 110 9.74 17.41 27.08
N ASP A 111 8.45 17.14 27.31
CA ASP A 111 7.85 16.83 28.61
C ASP A 111 7.90 15.31 28.93
N GLU A 112 7.04 14.80 29.81
CA GLU A 112 6.94 13.39 30.25
C GLU A 112 7.11 12.32 29.14
N ILE A 113 6.69 12.58 27.89
CA ILE A 113 6.90 11.67 26.74
C ILE A 113 8.37 11.26 26.58
N MET A 114 9.32 12.15 26.87
CA MET A 114 10.75 11.93 26.66
C MET A 114 11.39 11.01 27.70
N LEU A 115 10.69 10.71 28.80
CA LEU A 115 11.20 9.91 29.93
C LEU A 115 11.19 8.40 29.67
N ASP A 116 10.27 7.93 28.82
CA ASP A 116 10.13 6.53 28.45
C ASP A 116 10.44 6.32 26.97
N VAL A 117 11.31 5.35 26.68
CA VAL A 117 11.87 5.15 25.34
C VAL A 117 10.83 4.56 24.38
N GLU A 118 10.00 3.62 24.84
CA GLU A 118 8.91 3.04 24.05
C GLU A 118 7.91 4.14 23.65
N THR A 119 7.41 4.89 24.62
CA THR A 119 6.47 6.01 24.40
C THR A 119 7.07 7.10 23.50
N CYS A 120 8.33 7.47 23.71
CA CYS A 120 9.02 8.49 22.91
C CYS A 120 9.17 8.08 21.44
N ALA A 121 9.63 6.84 21.18
CA ALA A 121 9.80 6.33 19.83
C ALA A 121 8.45 6.14 19.11
N MET A 122 7.42 5.64 19.82
CA MET A 122 6.05 5.58 19.30
C MET A 122 5.49 6.96 18.98
N ALA A 123 5.65 7.94 19.87
CA ALA A 123 5.18 9.30 19.66
C ALA A 123 5.85 9.91 18.42
N PHE A 124 7.18 9.82 18.31
CA PHE A 124 7.92 10.28 17.14
C PHE A 124 7.40 9.66 15.84
N ARG A 125 7.33 8.32 15.78
CA ARG A 125 6.90 7.58 14.59
C ARG A 125 5.48 7.96 14.17
N THR A 126 4.54 7.91 15.12
CA THR A 126 3.12 8.11 14.84
C THR A 126 2.82 9.58 14.53
N LEU A 127 3.45 10.54 15.21
CA LEU A 127 3.34 11.96 14.87
C LEU A 127 3.88 12.23 13.47
N ARG A 128 5.10 11.76 13.14
CA ARG A 128 5.71 11.95 11.83
C ARG A 128 4.86 11.36 10.71
N MET A 129 4.43 10.10 10.83
CA MET A 129 3.59 9.44 9.82
C MET A 129 2.20 10.06 9.66
N ASN A 130 1.76 10.90 10.59
CA ASN A 130 0.54 11.69 10.48
C ASN A 130 0.79 13.15 10.06
N GLY A 131 2.01 13.52 9.64
CA GLY A 131 2.34 14.84 9.07
C GLY A 131 2.75 15.91 10.09
N TYR A 132 2.88 15.56 11.38
CA TYR A 132 3.34 16.51 12.39
C TYR A 132 4.85 16.76 12.27
N ASN A 133 5.25 18.02 12.34
CA ASN A 133 6.67 18.41 12.28
C ASN A 133 7.39 18.03 13.59
N VAL A 134 8.09 16.89 13.57
CA VAL A 134 8.91 16.36 14.67
C VAL A 134 10.35 16.11 14.20
N SER A 135 11.34 16.73 14.84
CA SER A 135 12.77 16.50 14.56
C SER A 135 13.28 15.19 15.15
N ALA A 136 14.16 14.50 14.42
CA ALA A 136 14.92 13.35 14.92
C ALA A 136 15.80 13.69 16.14
N ASP A 137 16.14 14.96 16.38
CA ASP A 137 16.81 15.43 17.60
C ASP A 137 16.02 15.13 18.88
N GLY A 138 14.71 14.87 18.76
CA GLY A 138 13.87 14.42 19.88
C GLY A 138 14.24 13.02 20.40
N LEU A 139 15.05 12.26 19.66
CA LEU A 139 15.55 10.93 20.04
C LEU A 139 17.04 10.96 20.45
N SER A 140 17.70 12.12 20.43
CA SER A 140 19.17 12.22 20.60
C SER A 140 19.67 11.92 22.02
N HIS A 141 18.78 11.86 23.01
CA HIS A 141 19.11 11.56 24.42
C HIS A 141 19.12 10.07 24.74
N ILE A 142 18.73 9.22 23.80
CA ILE A 142 18.49 7.79 24.03
C ILE A 142 19.82 7.01 23.97
N SER A 143 20.15 6.32 25.06
CA SER A 143 21.37 5.51 25.18
C SER A 143 21.27 4.18 24.43
N THR A 144 22.42 3.65 24.01
CA THR A 144 22.56 2.30 23.43
C THR A 144 22.41 1.17 24.47
N ASP A 145 22.45 1.47 25.77
CA ASP A 145 22.43 0.48 26.86
C ASP A 145 21.01 -0.07 27.16
N LEU A 146 20.19 -0.21 26.13
CA LEU A 146 18.81 -0.71 26.23
C LEU A 146 18.74 -2.21 25.99
N SER A 147 18.21 -2.94 26.97
CA SER A 147 17.95 -4.38 26.88
C SER A 147 16.49 -4.74 26.61
N ASP A 148 15.56 -3.80 26.77
CA ASP A 148 14.13 -4.05 26.58
C ASP A 148 13.77 -4.19 25.09
N THR A 149 13.14 -5.32 24.74
CA THR A 149 12.79 -5.67 23.37
C THR A 149 11.76 -4.72 22.75
N ARG A 150 10.82 -4.16 23.54
CA ARG A 150 9.79 -3.25 22.99
C ARG A 150 10.36 -1.88 22.64
N SER A 151 11.12 -1.30 23.57
CA SER A 151 11.87 -0.07 23.37
C SER A 151 12.78 -0.16 22.14
N LEU A 152 13.51 -1.26 22.00
CA LEU A 152 14.35 -1.53 20.82
C LEU A 152 13.53 -1.65 19.53
N LEU A 153 12.38 -2.34 19.56
CA LEU A 153 11.51 -2.51 18.41
C LEU A 153 10.89 -1.18 17.95
N GLU A 154 10.38 -0.36 18.86
CA GLU A 154 9.79 0.93 18.52
C GLU A 154 10.86 1.94 18.04
N LEU A 155 12.06 1.91 18.61
CA LEU A 155 13.21 2.66 18.07
C LEU A 155 13.59 2.23 16.65
N TYR A 156 13.63 0.92 16.39
CA TYR A 156 13.93 0.40 15.05
C TYR A 156 12.84 0.76 14.03
N LYS A 157 11.56 0.76 14.44
CA LYS A 157 10.45 1.26 13.60
C LYS A 157 10.56 2.78 13.37
N ALA A 158 10.89 3.54 14.42
CA ALA A 158 11.09 4.99 14.36
C ALA A 158 12.25 5.39 13.43
N SER A 159 13.34 4.62 13.36
CA SER A 159 14.43 4.91 12.42
C SER A 159 14.03 4.75 10.95
N GLN A 160 13.06 3.87 10.65
CA GLN A 160 12.65 3.65 9.25
C GLN A 160 11.92 4.87 8.66
N VAL A 161 11.27 5.69 9.48
CA VAL A 161 10.53 6.89 9.03
C VAL A 161 11.44 8.12 8.85
N SER A 162 12.68 7.88 8.39
CA SER A 162 13.60 8.93 7.96
C SER A 162 13.08 9.63 6.69
N THR A 163 13.24 10.95 6.65
CA THR A 163 12.71 11.86 5.63
C THR A 163 13.78 12.74 4.98
N SER A 164 15.04 12.62 5.40
CA SER A 164 16.21 13.25 4.76
C SER A 164 17.47 12.42 5.04
N ASP A 165 18.43 12.50 4.11
CA ASP A 165 19.78 11.95 4.30
C ASP A 165 20.58 12.67 5.41
N ASP A 166 20.14 13.86 5.84
CA ASP A 166 20.73 14.59 6.96
C ASP A 166 20.34 14.01 8.34
N GLU A 167 19.32 13.14 8.42
CA GLU A 167 18.82 12.56 9.67
C GLU A 167 19.69 11.39 10.18
N LEU A 168 21.01 11.58 10.25
CA LEU A 168 22.00 10.57 10.67
C LEU A 168 21.71 9.94 12.03
N ILE A 169 20.99 10.64 12.92
CA ILE A 169 20.53 10.10 14.21
C ILE A 169 19.65 8.86 14.00
N LEU A 170 18.76 8.87 13.00
CA LEU A 170 17.90 7.74 12.69
C LEU A 170 18.70 6.57 12.11
N ASP A 171 19.67 6.83 11.25
CA ASP A 171 20.57 5.79 10.70
C ASP A 171 21.39 5.11 11.81
N ILE A 172 21.89 5.88 12.76
CA ILE A 172 22.56 5.36 13.96
C ILE A 172 21.59 4.50 14.78
N ILE A 173 20.41 5.03 15.13
CA ILE A 173 19.38 4.33 15.91
C ILE A 173 18.99 3.01 15.24
N GLY A 174 18.68 3.01 13.95
CA GLY A 174 18.27 1.82 13.21
C GLY A 174 19.37 0.77 13.13
N SER A 175 20.63 1.20 13.02
CA SER A 175 21.80 0.31 13.00
C SER A 175 21.96 -0.46 14.32
N TRP A 176 22.04 0.24 15.46
CA TRP A 176 22.28 -0.44 16.74
C TRP A 176 21.04 -1.14 17.30
N SER A 177 19.85 -0.55 17.18
CA SER A 177 18.61 -1.20 17.63
C SER A 177 18.34 -2.49 16.83
N GLY A 178 18.45 -2.41 15.50
CA GLY A 178 18.34 -3.57 14.62
C GLY A 178 19.40 -4.65 14.88
N HIS A 179 20.63 -4.25 15.24
CA HIS A 179 21.67 -5.19 15.65
C HIS A 179 21.30 -5.94 16.95
N LEU A 180 20.88 -5.22 17.99
CA LEU A 180 20.48 -5.80 19.28
C LEU A 180 19.26 -6.72 19.14
N LEU A 181 18.25 -6.33 18.37
CA LEU A 181 17.08 -7.17 18.07
C LEU A 181 17.49 -8.47 17.36
N ARG A 182 18.41 -8.40 16.37
CA ARG A 182 18.95 -9.61 15.70
C ARG A 182 19.79 -10.49 16.65
N GLN A 183 20.42 -9.94 17.68
CA GLN A 183 21.05 -10.74 18.74
C GLN A 183 20.00 -11.43 19.63
N GLN A 184 18.95 -10.70 20.03
CA GLN A 184 17.87 -11.25 20.87
C GLN A 184 17.18 -12.43 20.20
N LEU A 185 16.86 -12.34 18.90
CA LEU A 185 16.31 -13.45 18.11
C LEU A 185 17.18 -14.72 18.16
N LYS A 186 18.49 -14.59 17.93
CA LYS A 186 19.45 -15.71 17.96
C LYS A 186 19.60 -16.33 19.35
N SER A 187 19.48 -15.53 20.41
CA SER A 187 19.56 -16.02 21.79
C SER A 187 18.29 -16.78 22.25
N SER A 188 17.17 -16.61 21.54
CA SER A 188 15.82 -17.01 21.98
C SER A 188 15.17 -18.10 21.12
N GLU A 189 15.96 -18.82 20.30
CA GLU A 189 15.46 -19.80 19.31
C GLU A 189 14.51 -20.87 19.88
N ALA A 190 14.62 -21.20 21.17
CA ALA A 190 13.77 -22.20 21.83
C ALA A 190 12.33 -21.73 22.13
N GLN A 191 12.05 -20.42 22.19
CA GLN A 191 10.73 -19.87 22.52
C GLN A 191 10.45 -18.53 21.80
N ARG A 192 9.94 -18.58 20.56
CA ARG A 192 9.45 -17.40 19.84
C ARG A 192 8.13 -16.89 20.41
N THR A 193 8.22 -16.00 21.39
CA THR A 193 7.11 -15.21 21.93
C THR A 193 6.46 -14.35 20.83
N PRO A 194 5.21 -13.86 21.01
CA PRO A 194 4.55 -12.99 20.03
C PRO A 194 5.38 -11.76 19.66
N LEU A 195 5.97 -11.10 20.66
CA LEU A 195 6.85 -9.95 20.46
C LEU A 195 8.08 -10.31 19.60
N LEU A 196 8.71 -11.47 19.83
CA LEU A 196 9.84 -11.91 19.00
C LEU A 196 9.43 -12.22 17.55
N ARG A 197 8.17 -12.62 17.30
CA ARG A 197 7.65 -12.77 15.92
C ARG A 197 7.38 -11.42 15.24
N GLU A 198 6.97 -10.40 15.99
CA GLU A 198 6.88 -9.02 15.47
C GLU A 198 8.27 -8.47 15.17
N VAL A 199 9.26 -8.72 16.04
CA VAL A 199 10.67 -8.35 15.83
C VAL A 199 11.25 -9.01 14.58
N GLU A 200 11.05 -10.32 14.38
CA GLU A 200 11.48 -11.04 13.18
C GLU A 200 10.84 -10.43 11.91
N HIS A 201 9.52 -10.29 11.91
CA HIS A 201 8.75 -9.72 10.81
C HIS A 201 9.23 -8.32 10.39
N VAL A 202 9.40 -7.41 11.36
CA VAL A 202 9.82 -6.01 11.12
C VAL A 202 11.30 -5.92 10.70
N LEU A 203 12.16 -6.84 11.15
CA LEU A 203 13.57 -6.88 10.75
C LEU A 203 13.81 -7.45 9.35
N ASP A 204 12.91 -8.32 8.88
CA ASP A 204 12.99 -8.94 7.56
C ASP A 204 12.25 -8.10 6.50
N SER A 205 11.18 -7.40 6.90
CA SER A 205 10.37 -6.52 6.06
C SER A 205 10.21 -5.12 6.70
N PRO A 206 11.04 -4.13 6.32
CA PRO A 206 10.82 -2.73 6.70
C PRO A 206 9.44 -2.24 6.25
N PHE A 207 8.84 -1.26 6.96
CA PHE A 207 7.45 -0.84 6.68
C PHE A 207 7.21 -0.35 5.24
N TYR A 208 8.24 0.18 4.57
CA TYR A 208 8.17 0.62 3.19
C TYR A 208 8.25 -0.54 2.17
N THR A 209 8.43 -1.79 2.60
CA THR A 209 8.37 -3.00 1.75
C THR A 209 7.09 -3.82 1.96
N MET A 210 6.19 -3.37 2.85
CA MET A 210 4.97 -4.08 3.23
C MET A 210 3.73 -3.39 2.66
N LEU A 211 2.80 -4.18 2.12
CA LEU A 211 1.52 -3.67 1.61
C LEU A 211 0.45 -3.73 2.70
N ASP A 212 -0.31 -2.65 2.90
CA ASP A 212 -1.07 -2.45 4.13
C ASP A 212 -2.15 -3.51 4.33
N ARG A 213 -2.85 -3.94 3.27
CA ARG A 213 -3.91 -4.97 3.43
C ARG A 213 -3.37 -6.37 3.73
N LEU A 214 -2.11 -6.69 3.43
CA LEU A 214 -1.44 -7.91 3.92
C LEU A 214 -1.18 -7.81 5.43
N GLU A 215 -0.66 -6.67 5.89
CA GLU A 215 -0.43 -6.41 7.31
C GLU A 215 -1.74 -6.41 8.10
N HIS A 216 -2.81 -5.81 7.56
CA HIS A 216 -4.14 -5.86 8.16
C HIS A 216 -4.62 -7.30 8.36
N LYS A 217 -4.52 -8.17 7.35
CA LYS A 217 -4.86 -9.60 7.47
C LYS A 217 -4.02 -10.28 8.54
N ARG A 218 -2.70 -10.13 8.48
CA ARG A 218 -1.74 -10.71 9.44
C ARG A 218 -2.06 -10.31 10.88
N ASN A 219 -2.34 -9.04 11.13
CA ASN A 219 -2.61 -8.53 12.48
C ASN A 219 -4.01 -8.89 12.99
N ILE A 220 -5.03 -8.93 12.11
CA ILE A 220 -6.37 -9.43 12.47
C ILE A 220 -6.30 -10.92 12.87
N GLU A 221 -5.60 -11.75 12.10
CA GLU A 221 -5.48 -13.20 12.36
C GLU A 221 -4.58 -13.51 13.58
N GLN A 222 -3.75 -12.56 14.02
CA GLN A 222 -2.86 -12.70 15.19
C GLN A 222 -3.28 -11.84 16.39
N PHE A 223 -4.45 -11.21 16.35
CA PHE A 223 -4.89 -10.17 17.29
C PHE A 223 -4.81 -10.60 18.77
N ASP A 224 -5.41 -11.75 19.11
CA ASP A 224 -5.38 -12.34 20.46
C ASP A 224 -3.96 -12.67 20.97
N ILE A 225 -3.01 -12.85 20.06
CA ILE A 225 -1.63 -13.27 20.32
C ILE A 225 -0.71 -12.06 20.53
N ILE A 226 -0.96 -10.94 19.83
CA ILE A 226 -0.10 -9.75 19.84
C ILE A 226 -0.44 -8.80 21.00
N GLU A 227 -1.73 -8.56 21.28
CA GLU A 227 -2.13 -7.37 22.07
C GLU A 227 -2.42 -7.60 23.56
N HIS A 228 -2.56 -8.86 23.99
CA HIS A 228 -3.07 -9.19 25.33
C HIS A 228 -2.29 -8.58 26.54
N PRO A 229 -1.00 -8.18 26.43
CA PRO A 229 -0.29 -7.47 27.51
C PRO A 229 -0.05 -5.96 27.27
N ILE A 230 -0.54 -5.34 26.19
CA ILE A 230 -0.15 -3.97 25.80
C ILE A 230 -1.14 -2.90 26.30
N LEU A 231 -2.44 -3.08 26.07
CA LEU A 231 -3.38 -1.93 26.06
C LEU A 231 -4.20 -1.72 27.35
N GLN A 232 -4.17 -2.67 28.29
CA GLN A 232 -5.07 -2.71 29.48
C GLN A 232 -6.57 -2.52 29.15
N LEU A 233 -6.99 -2.86 27.93
CA LEU A 233 -8.37 -2.72 27.48
C LEU A 233 -9.29 -3.77 28.13
N THR A 234 -10.59 -3.47 28.12
CA THR A 234 -11.58 -4.47 28.53
C THR A 234 -11.65 -5.57 27.47
N SER A 235 -11.89 -6.81 27.91
CA SER A 235 -12.07 -7.94 26.99
C SER A 235 -13.17 -7.70 25.95
N GLN A 236 -14.21 -6.92 26.28
CA GLN A 236 -15.25 -6.52 25.34
C GLN A 236 -14.72 -5.56 24.27
N THR A 237 -13.91 -4.57 24.65
CA THR A 237 -13.35 -3.60 23.69
C THR A 237 -12.42 -4.28 22.68
N ASN A 238 -11.63 -5.26 23.11
CA ASN A 238 -10.80 -6.06 22.20
C ASN A 238 -11.67 -6.89 21.23
N GLN A 239 -12.76 -7.49 21.72
CA GLN A 239 -13.71 -8.21 20.86
C GLN A 239 -14.40 -7.30 19.86
N ASP A 240 -14.82 -6.10 20.27
CA ASP A 240 -15.47 -5.12 19.40
C ASP A 240 -14.50 -4.60 18.32
N LEU A 241 -13.23 -4.33 18.67
CA LEU A 241 -12.16 -3.95 17.73
C LEU A 241 -11.89 -5.04 16.69
N LEU A 242 -11.73 -6.30 17.15
CA LEU A 242 -11.49 -7.44 16.27
C LEU A 242 -12.69 -7.67 15.35
N ALA A 243 -13.91 -7.65 15.87
CA ALA A 243 -15.14 -7.81 15.08
C ALA A 243 -15.25 -6.73 13.99
N LEU A 244 -14.92 -5.47 14.33
CA LEU A 244 -14.91 -4.36 13.36
C LEU A 244 -13.84 -4.57 12.28
N GLY A 245 -12.62 -4.98 12.64
CA GLY A 245 -11.55 -5.31 11.68
C GLY A 245 -11.90 -6.46 10.74
N VAL A 246 -12.46 -7.53 11.28
CA VAL A 246 -12.92 -8.70 10.49
C VAL A 246 -14.01 -8.29 9.51
N MET A 247 -15.03 -7.57 9.98
CA MET A 247 -16.16 -7.14 9.15
C MET A 247 -15.70 -6.19 8.03
N ASP A 248 -14.85 -5.21 8.35
CA ASP A 248 -14.26 -4.27 7.40
C ASP A 248 -13.45 -4.97 6.28
N PHE A 249 -12.60 -5.91 6.67
CA PHE A 249 -11.78 -6.69 5.74
C PHE A 249 -12.66 -7.57 4.84
N SER A 250 -13.60 -8.34 5.41
CA SER A 250 -14.48 -9.23 4.65
C SER A 250 -15.39 -8.47 3.69
N THR A 251 -15.91 -7.29 4.07
CA THR A 251 -16.67 -6.43 3.16
C THR A 251 -15.82 -5.96 1.99
N SER A 252 -14.61 -5.45 2.25
CA SER A 252 -13.67 -5.02 1.21
C SER A 252 -13.33 -6.18 0.25
N GLN A 253 -12.99 -7.36 0.79
CA GLN A 253 -12.63 -8.54 0.00
C GLN A 253 -13.78 -9.02 -0.90
N SER A 254 -15.04 -8.95 -0.44
CA SER A 254 -16.20 -9.33 -1.27
C SER A 254 -16.40 -8.44 -2.49
N ILE A 255 -16.04 -7.15 -2.37
CA ILE A 255 -16.00 -6.19 -3.48
C ILE A 255 -14.80 -6.52 -4.36
N TYR A 256 -13.65 -6.84 -3.76
CA TYR A 256 -12.43 -7.13 -4.52
C TYR A 256 -12.59 -8.31 -5.49
N GLN A 257 -13.37 -9.31 -5.11
CA GLN A 257 -13.65 -10.47 -5.97
C GLN A 257 -14.54 -10.12 -7.17
N GLN A 258 -15.45 -9.16 -7.02
CA GLN A 258 -16.32 -8.68 -8.10
C GLN A 258 -15.53 -7.80 -9.08
N GLU A 259 -14.70 -6.89 -8.56
CA GLU A 259 -13.78 -6.06 -9.34
C GLU A 259 -12.81 -6.93 -10.16
N TYR A 260 -12.25 -7.98 -9.56
CA TYR A 260 -11.34 -8.90 -10.26
C TYR A 260 -12.04 -9.66 -11.39
N GLN A 261 -13.28 -10.15 -11.18
CA GLN A 261 -14.08 -10.79 -12.24
C GLN A 261 -14.45 -9.83 -13.39
N HIS A 262 -14.66 -8.55 -13.08
CA HIS A 262 -14.86 -7.53 -14.11
C HIS A 262 -13.58 -7.31 -14.93
N LEU A 263 -12.41 -7.26 -14.29
CA LEU A 263 -11.11 -7.10 -14.94
C LEU A 263 -10.75 -8.32 -15.84
N ASP A 264 -10.99 -9.54 -15.38
CA ASP A 264 -10.84 -10.77 -16.19
C ASP A 264 -11.74 -10.77 -17.45
N SER A 265 -12.93 -10.16 -17.35
CA SER A 265 -13.84 -10.00 -18.49
C SER A 265 -13.31 -8.95 -19.47
N TRP A 266 -12.89 -7.78 -18.97
CA TRP A 266 -12.29 -6.70 -19.76
C TRP A 266 -11.05 -7.15 -20.54
N VAL A 267 -10.16 -7.96 -19.95
CA VAL A 267 -8.98 -8.54 -20.64
C VAL A 267 -9.39 -9.33 -21.88
N ARG A 268 -10.46 -10.13 -21.77
CA ARG A 268 -10.95 -10.98 -22.86
C ARG A 268 -11.69 -10.20 -23.94
N GLU A 269 -12.47 -9.21 -23.53
CA GLU A 269 -13.20 -8.30 -24.42
C GLU A 269 -12.23 -7.43 -25.23
N SER A 270 -11.18 -6.92 -24.58
CA SER A 270 -10.09 -6.15 -25.20
C SER A 270 -9.12 -7.01 -26.03
N ARG A 271 -9.36 -8.32 -26.17
CA ARG A 271 -8.51 -9.30 -26.90
C ARG A 271 -7.05 -9.41 -26.41
N LEU A 272 -6.68 -8.79 -25.29
CA LEU A 272 -5.30 -8.80 -24.75
C LEU A 272 -4.79 -10.21 -24.46
N ASN A 273 -5.70 -11.17 -24.19
CA ASN A 273 -5.37 -12.59 -24.01
C ASN A 273 -5.12 -13.38 -25.30
N ARG A 274 -5.17 -12.73 -26.47
CA ARG A 274 -4.81 -13.33 -27.77
C ARG A 274 -3.40 -12.97 -28.22
N LEU A 275 -2.78 -11.97 -27.60
CA LEU A 275 -1.43 -11.51 -27.91
C LEU A 275 -0.41 -12.51 -27.33
N PRO A 276 0.35 -13.26 -28.15
CA PRO A 276 1.19 -14.36 -27.67
C PRO A 276 2.44 -13.88 -26.90
N PHE A 277 2.80 -12.61 -27.05
CA PHE A 277 3.93 -11.97 -26.35
C PHE A 277 3.55 -11.43 -24.96
N ALA A 278 2.27 -11.22 -24.68
CA ALA A 278 1.82 -10.30 -23.62
C ALA A 278 1.67 -10.95 -22.23
N ARG A 279 2.51 -10.51 -21.28
CA ARG A 279 2.40 -10.82 -19.85
C ARG A 279 1.46 -9.81 -19.19
N GLN A 280 0.20 -10.16 -19.00
CA GLN A 280 -0.80 -9.20 -18.50
C GLN A 280 -0.60 -8.72 -17.06
N LYS A 281 0.03 -9.55 -16.20
CA LYS A 281 0.31 -9.25 -14.77
C LYS A 281 -0.86 -8.66 -13.95
N LEU A 282 -2.11 -8.86 -14.41
CA LEU A 282 -3.32 -8.23 -13.86
C LEU A 282 -3.47 -8.47 -12.35
N ALA A 283 -3.24 -9.70 -11.90
CA ALA A 283 -3.25 -10.09 -10.49
C ALA A 283 -2.32 -9.22 -9.60
N TYR A 284 -1.15 -8.82 -10.12
CA TYR A 284 -0.15 -8.07 -9.36
C TYR A 284 -0.47 -6.58 -9.30
N PHE A 285 -0.93 -5.98 -10.39
CA PHE A 285 -1.44 -4.60 -10.35
C PHE A 285 -2.70 -4.49 -9.52
N TYR A 286 -3.59 -5.48 -9.62
CA TYR A 286 -4.79 -5.50 -8.81
C TYR A 286 -4.49 -5.69 -7.32
N LEU A 287 -3.53 -6.56 -6.96
CA LEU A 287 -3.00 -6.64 -5.59
C LEU A 287 -2.45 -5.29 -5.12
N SER A 288 -1.68 -4.57 -5.95
CA SER A 288 -1.15 -3.25 -5.56
C SER A 288 -2.26 -2.22 -5.27
N ALA A 289 -3.32 -2.22 -6.09
CA ALA A 289 -4.47 -1.35 -5.91
C ALA A 289 -5.29 -1.72 -4.65
N ALA A 290 -5.70 -2.99 -4.54
CA ALA A 290 -6.51 -3.50 -3.42
C ALA A 290 -5.80 -3.44 -2.06
N SER A 291 -4.46 -3.44 -2.06
CA SER A 291 -3.67 -3.36 -0.83
C SER A 291 -3.41 -1.94 -0.32
N THR A 292 -3.62 -0.92 -1.16
CA THR A 292 -3.26 0.48 -0.87
C THR A 292 -4.46 1.42 -0.92
N MET A 293 -5.45 1.15 -1.79
CA MET A 293 -6.72 1.86 -1.91
C MET A 293 -7.86 0.99 -1.36
N PHE A 294 -7.79 0.60 -0.09
CA PHE A 294 -8.76 -0.33 0.53
C PHE A 294 -10.15 0.20 0.92
N PRO A 295 -10.43 1.52 1.05
CA PRO A 295 -11.79 2.02 1.19
C PRO A 295 -12.68 1.62 0.00
N LEU A 296 -13.88 1.11 0.29
CA LEU A 296 -14.80 0.54 -0.70
C LEU A 296 -15.22 1.55 -1.78
N GLU A 297 -15.26 2.84 -1.43
CA GLU A 297 -15.58 3.98 -2.29
C GLU A 297 -14.57 4.17 -3.44
N LEU A 298 -13.33 3.69 -3.30
CA LEU A 298 -12.26 3.78 -4.30
C LEU A 298 -12.31 2.67 -5.36
N SER A 299 -13.48 2.07 -5.60
CA SER A 299 -13.68 0.96 -6.56
C SER A 299 -13.21 1.28 -7.97
N GLU A 300 -13.67 2.41 -8.53
CA GLU A 300 -13.23 2.86 -9.86
C GLU A 300 -11.71 3.09 -9.90
N ALA A 301 -11.12 3.66 -8.84
CA ALA A 301 -9.68 3.87 -8.72
C ALA A 301 -8.88 2.56 -8.74
N ARG A 302 -9.39 1.49 -8.10
CA ARG A 302 -8.77 0.16 -8.15
C ARG A 302 -8.89 -0.49 -9.53
N ILE A 303 -10.06 -0.41 -10.15
CA ILE A 303 -10.31 -0.98 -11.49
C ILE A 303 -9.41 -0.29 -12.52
N LEU A 304 -9.38 1.04 -12.58
CA LEU A 304 -8.58 1.77 -13.56
C LEU A 304 -7.08 1.53 -13.39
N TRP A 305 -6.60 1.46 -12.14
CA TRP A 305 -5.20 1.17 -11.82
C TRP A 305 -4.78 -0.21 -12.32
N ALA A 306 -5.62 -1.22 -12.12
CA ALA A 306 -5.35 -2.57 -12.60
C ALA A 306 -5.47 -2.70 -14.13
N LYS A 307 -6.45 -2.04 -14.76
CA LYS A 307 -6.57 -1.96 -16.24
C LYS A 307 -5.32 -1.33 -16.85
N ASN A 308 -4.94 -0.13 -16.40
CA ASN A 308 -3.79 0.59 -16.94
C ASN A 308 -2.48 -0.13 -16.64
N GLY A 309 -2.31 -0.71 -15.45
CA GLY A 309 -1.14 -1.52 -15.12
C GLY A 309 -0.98 -2.70 -16.08
N ALA A 310 -2.03 -3.51 -16.25
CA ALA A 310 -2.00 -4.63 -17.19
C ALA A 310 -1.71 -4.17 -18.63
N LEU A 311 -2.34 -3.07 -19.06
CA LEU A 311 -2.15 -2.51 -20.40
C LEU A 311 -0.72 -1.99 -20.62
N THR A 312 -0.12 -1.31 -19.63
CA THR A 312 1.29 -0.88 -19.72
C THR A 312 2.26 -2.04 -19.84
N THR A 313 2.01 -3.19 -19.20
CA THR A 313 2.87 -4.38 -19.40
C THR A 313 2.65 -5.03 -20.76
N VAL A 314 1.43 -4.98 -21.33
CA VAL A 314 1.23 -5.41 -22.74
C VAL A 314 2.01 -4.51 -23.71
N VAL A 315 2.02 -3.19 -23.46
CA VAL A 315 2.79 -2.22 -24.28
C VAL A 315 4.30 -2.44 -24.10
N ASP A 316 4.79 -2.58 -22.88
CA ASP A 316 6.18 -2.94 -22.54
C ASP A 316 6.63 -4.19 -23.32
N ASP A 317 5.90 -5.31 -23.21
CA ASP A 317 6.21 -6.54 -23.96
C ASP A 317 6.14 -6.35 -25.49
N PHE A 318 5.28 -5.46 -25.98
CA PHE A 318 5.21 -5.16 -27.41
C PHE A 318 6.46 -4.40 -27.88
N PHE A 319 6.90 -3.38 -27.15
CA PHE A 319 8.12 -2.63 -27.45
C PHE A 319 9.41 -3.43 -27.21
N ASP A 320 9.37 -4.42 -26.32
CA ASP A 320 10.55 -5.20 -25.95
C ASP A 320 10.79 -6.44 -26.79
N VAL A 321 9.73 -7.19 -27.12
CA VAL A 321 9.84 -8.50 -27.79
C VAL A 321 8.75 -8.80 -28.83
N GLY A 322 7.58 -8.17 -28.73
CA GLY A 322 6.40 -8.55 -29.52
C GLY A 322 6.29 -7.89 -30.90
N GLY A 323 6.64 -6.62 -31.00
CA GLY A 323 6.44 -5.78 -32.18
C GLY A 323 7.70 -5.62 -33.04
N SER A 324 7.51 -5.56 -34.35
CA SER A 324 8.51 -5.05 -35.29
C SER A 324 8.61 -3.52 -35.24
N LYS A 325 9.73 -2.94 -35.68
CA LYS A 325 9.92 -1.48 -35.67
C LYS A 325 8.79 -0.73 -36.38
N ASP A 326 8.32 -1.23 -37.53
CA ASP A 326 7.21 -0.64 -38.29
C ASP A 326 5.87 -0.69 -37.50
N GLU A 327 5.64 -1.74 -36.71
CA GLU A 327 4.47 -1.84 -35.82
C GLU A 327 4.53 -0.85 -34.65
N LEU A 328 5.72 -0.63 -34.08
CA LEU A 328 5.93 0.32 -32.98
C LEU A 328 5.82 1.77 -33.45
N GLU A 329 6.35 2.09 -34.63
CA GLU A 329 6.17 3.39 -35.28
C GLU A 329 4.69 3.65 -35.62
N ASN A 330 3.97 2.66 -36.17
CA ASN A 330 2.53 2.78 -36.42
C ASN A 330 1.73 2.97 -35.13
N LEU A 331 1.97 2.17 -34.09
CA LEU A 331 1.29 2.33 -32.79
C LEU A 331 1.54 3.71 -32.17
N THR A 332 2.78 4.20 -32.22
CA THR A 332 3.15 5.53 -31.69
C THR A 332 2.41 6.63 -32.46
N ALA A 333 2.45 6.60 -33.79
CA ALA A 333 1.76 7.57 -34.64
C ALA A 333 0.24 7.58 -34.42
N LEU A 334 -0.39 6.42 -34.22
CA LEU A 334 -1.83 6.33 -33.93
C LEU A 334 -2.21 7.00 -32.60
N VAL A 335 -1.36 6.91 -31.58
CA VAL A 335 -1.60 7.57 -30.27
C VAL A 335 -1.25 9.06 -30.31
N GLU A 336 -0.31 9.49 -31.15
CA GLU A 336 -0.08 10.92 -31.44
C GLU A 336 -1.24 11.56 -32.20
N MET A 337 -1.84 10.84 -33.17
CA MET A 337 -2.98 11.30 -33.99
C MET A 337 -4.35 11.03 -33.33
N TRP A 338 -4.44 11.19 -32.00
CA TRP A 338 -5.60 10.77 -31.19
C TRP A 338 -6.97 11.21 -31.72
N GLU A 339 -7.08 12.45 -32.20
CA GLU A 339 -8.34 13.04 -32.69
C GLU A 339 -8.71 12.64 -34.14
N GLN A 340 -7.82 11.98 -34.89
CA GLN A 340 -7.96 11.78 -36.36
C GLN A 340 -8.34 10.33 -36.73
N GLN A 341 -9.27 9.73 -35.97
CA GLN A 341 -9.62 8.31 -36.08
C GLN A 341 -10.32 7.88 -37.39
N GLU A 342 -10.75 8.83 -38.23
CA GLU A 342 -11.41 8.52 -39.50
C GLU A 342 -10.43 8.03 -40.59
N GLU A 343 -9.11 8.19 -40.38
CA GLU A 343 -8.04 7.78 -41.30
C GLU A 343 -7.16 6.63 -40.75
N THR A 344 -7.60 5.94 -39.69
CA THR A 344 -6.81 4.93 -38.98
C THR A 344 -6.55 3.65 -39.80
N GLU A 345 -5.33 3.52 -40.31
CA GLU A 345 -4.78 2.27 -40.85
C GLU A 345 -3.87 1.56 -39.84
N TYR A 346 -4.20 0.32 -39.49
CA TYR A 346 -3.40 -0.55 -38.62
C TYR A 346 -2.40 -1.38 -39.42
N TYR A 347 -1.13 -1.39 -39.00
CA TYR A 347 -0.10 -2.23 -39.63
C TYR A 347 -0.34 -3.73 -39.40
N SER A 348 -0.91 -4.12 -38.26
CA SER A 348 -1.25 -5.52 -37.94
C SER A 348 -2.43 -5.63 -36.95
N GLU A 349 -3.03 -6.83 -36.83
CA GLU A 349 -4.04 -7.12 -35.80
C GLU A 349 -3.47 -6.90 -34.38
N GLN A 350 -2.15 -7.05 -34.19
CA GLN A 350 -1.51 -6.79 -32.88
C GLN A 350 -1.57 -5.30 -32.54
N VAL A 351 -1.24 -4.43 -33.49
CA VAL A 351 -1.36 -2.97 -33.33
C VAL A 351 -2.82 -2.57 -33.14
N GLU A 352 -3.75 -3.13 -33.92
CA GLU A 352 -5.19 -2.90 -33.76
C GLU A 352 -5.65 -3.20 -32.33
N ILE A 353 -5.27 -4.36 -31.78
CA ILE A 353 -5.64 -4.78 -30.42
C ILE A 353 -5.06 -3.84 -29.36
N VAL A 354 -3.75 -3.55 -29.43
CA VAL A 354 -3.07 -2.70 -28.43
C VAL A 354 -3.57 -1.27 -28.49
N PHE A 355 -3.66 -0.67 -29.69
CA PHE A 355 -4.20 0.68 -29.86
C PHE A 355 -5.66 0.77 -29.39
N SER A 356 -6.52 -0.17 -29.80
CA SER A 356 -7.93 -0.17 -29.38
C SER A 356 -8.08 -0.25 -27.86
N ALA A 357 -7.24 -1.04 -27.19
CA ALA A 357 -7.26 -1.17 -25.74
C ALA A 357 -6.84 0.14 -25.05
N ILE A 358 -5.81 0.84 -25.56
CA ILE A 358 -5.42 2.18 -25.07
C ILE A 358 -6.54 3.19 -25.33
N TYR A 359 -7.00 3.29 -26.58
CA TYR A 359 -8.00 4.27 -26.99
C TYR A 359 -9.32 4.14 -26.21
N ILE A 360 -9.86 2.92 -26.10
CA ILE A 360 -11.11 2.68 -25.36
C ILE A 360 -10.91 2.96 -23.86
N SER A 361 -9.81 2.47 -23.26
CA SER A 361 -9.59 2.63 -21.81
C SER A 361 -9.37 4.09 -21.42
N VAL A 362 -8.59 4.86 -22.20
CA VAL A 362 -8.32 6.28 -21.96
C VAL A 362 -9.58 7.13 -22.13
N ASN A 363 -10.42 6.86 -23.13
CA ASN A 363 -11.66 7.61 -23.33
C ASN A 363 -12.75 7.22 -22.29
N GLU A 364 -12.85 5.96 -21.87
CA GLU A 364 -13.71 5.53 -20.74
C GLU A 364 -13.28 6.26 -19.46
N LEU A 365 -11.97 6.27 -19.19
CA LEU A 365 -11.35 6.87 -18.02
C LEU A 365 -11.48 8.40 -18.01
N GLY A 366 -11.23 9.05 -19.15
CA GLY A 366 -11.41 10.49 -19.34
C GLY A 366 -12.83 10.91 -19.05
N SER A 367 -13.81 10.26 -19.67
CA SER A 367 -15.24 10.52 -19.43
C SER A 367 -15.61 10.42 -17.93
N LYS A 368 -15.20 9.34 -17.25
CA LYS A 368 -15.42 9.14 -15.81
C LYS A 368 -14.72 10.20 -14.96
N ALA A 369 -13.43 10.42 -15.19
CA ALA A 369 -12.60 11.34 -14.43
C ALA A 369 -13.08 12.79 -14.60
N SER A 370 -13.48 13.18 -15.82
CA SER A 370 -14.00 14.51 -16.13
C SER A 370 -15.31 14.82 -15.40
N ILE A 371 -16.17 13.81 -15.18
CA ILE A 371 -17.36 13.94 -14.32
C ILE A 371 -16.95 14.10 -12.85
N VAL A 372 -16.05 13.25 -12.34
CA VAL A 372 -15.58 13.30 -10.94
C VAL A 372 -14.89 14.62 -10.63
N GLN A 373 -14.13 15.17 -11.59
CA GLN A 373 -13.37 16.41 -11.44
C GLN A 373 -14.19 17.66 -11.79
N GLY A 374 -15.16 17.58 -12.69
CA GLY A 374 -16.00 18.72 -13.11
C GLY A 374 -15.32 19.64 -14.14
N ARG A 375 -14.26 19.15 -14.79
CA ARG A 375 -13.55 19.74 -15.93
C ARG A 375 -13.14 18.61 -16.85
N ASP A 376 -12.86 18.87 -18.12
CA ASP A 376 -12.24 17.82 -18.94
C ASP A 376 -10.80 17.55 -18.48
N VAL A 377 -10.44 16.28 -18.40
CA VAL A 377 -9.08 15.79 -18.10
C VAL A 377 -8.56 14.84 -19.17
N THR A 378 -9.35 14.55 -20.22
CA THR A 378 -9.04 13.51 -21.23
C THR A 378 -7.73 13.82 -21.95
N GLY A 379 -7.49 15.07 -22.34
CA GLY A 379 -6.23 15.49 -22.99
C GLY A 379 -4.98 15.13 -22.18
N HIS A 380 -4.98 15.38 -20.87
CA HIS A 380 -3.86 15.01 -19.99
C HIS A 380 -3.64 13.48 -19.93
N LEU A 381 -4.71 12.68 -19.99
CA LEU A 381 -4.59 11.22 -20.03
C LEU A 381 -3.96 10.75 -21.36
N VAL A 382 -4.27 11.42 -22.47
CA VAL A 382 -3.68 11.16 -23.78
C VAL A 382 -2.20 11.56 -23.81
N GLU A 383 -1.86 12.75 -23.28
CA GLU A 383 -0.48 13.26 -23.17
C GLU A 383 0.43 12.25 -22.44
N ILE A 384 -0.04 11.67 -21.33
CA ILE A 384 0.69 10.64 -20.56
C ILE A 384 1.03 9.40 -21.42
N TRP A 385 0.10 8.93 -22.26
CA TRP A 385 0.36 7.78 -23.14
C TRP A 385 1.27 8.15 -24.32
N GLN A 386 1.13 9.34 -24.88
CA GLN A 386 2.01 9.84 -25.93
C GLN A 386 3.46 9.98 -25.43
N GLU A 387 3.65 10.52 -24.22
CA GLU A 387 4.98 10.63 -23.59
C GLU A 387 5.61 9.26 -23.36
N LEU A 388 4.84 8.29 -22.85
CA LEU A 388 5.31 6.92 -22.66
C LEU A 388 5.81 6.28 -23.97
N LEU A 389 5.01 6.35 -25.04
CA LEU A 389 5.36 5.72 -26.32
C LEU A 389 6.54 6.41 -27.00
N ARG A 390 6.65 7.75 -26.93
CA ARG A 390 7.83 8.48 -27.42
C ARG A 390 9.10 8.04 -26.70
N ASN A 391 9.07 7.93 -25.38
CA ASN A 391 10.25 7.53 -24.60
C ASN A 391 10.58 6.03 -24.73
N MET A 392 9.59 5.18 -24.97
CA MET A 392 9.82 3.77 -25.34
C MET A 392 10.42 3.64 -26.74
N MET A 393 10.02 4.47 -27.72
CA MET A 393 10.69 4.55 -29.02
C MET A 393 12.15 4.98 -28.89
N THR A 394 12.48 5.91 -27.98
CA THR A 394 13.87 6.27 -27.69
C THR A 394 14.71 5.06 -27.24
N GLU A 395 14.16 4.15 -26.42
CA GLU A 395 14.88 2.91 -26.03
C GLU A 395 15.00 1.90 -27.19
N VAL A 396 14.03 1.86 -28.10
CA VAL A 396 14.13 1.07 -29.35
C VAL A 396 15.25 1.63 -30.24
N GLU A 397 15.34 2.95 -30.38
CA GLU A 397 16.42 3.61 -31.14
C GLU A 397 17.78 3.39 -30.51
N TRP A 398 17.91 3.48 -29.18
CA TRP A 398 19.16 3.19 -28.49
C TRP A 398 19.61 1.74 -28.70
N ARG A 399 18.71 0.76 -28.52
CA ARG A 399 19.00 -0.67 -28.71
C ARG A 399 19.35 -0.99 -30.16
N THR A 400 18.61 -0.47 -31.13
CA THR A 400 18.83 -0.76 -32.56
C THR A 400 20.02 -0.02 -33.16
N GLY A 401 20.31 1.20 -32.70
CA GLY A 401 21.48 1.99 -33.10
C GLY A 401 22.78 1.63 -32.37
N GLY A 402 22.70 0.86 -31.27
CA GLY A 402 23.85 0.57 -30.40
C GLY A 402 24.34 1.78 -29.62
N TYR A 403 23.46 2.75 -29.34
CA TYR A 403 23.78 3.92 -28.54
C TYR A 403 23.89 3.55 -27.06
N VAL A 404 24.91 4.08 -26.39
CA VAL A 404 25.14 3.89 -24.96
C VAL A 404 24.89 5.23 -24.25
N PRO A 405 23.72 5.45 -23.65
CA PRO A 405 23.43 6.69 -22.94
C PRO A 405 24.33 6.86 -21.71
N THR A 406 24.53 8.10 -21.27
CA THR A 406 25.00 8.38 -19.91
C THR A 406 23.96 7.93 -18.89
N LEU A 407 24.35 7.83 -17.60
CA LEU A 407 23.41 7.43 -16.55
C LEU A 407 22.28 8.46 -16.38
N ASP A 408 22.58 9.76 -16.54
CA ASP A 408 21.59 10.82 -16.38
C ASP A 408 20.58 10.83 -17.55
N GLU A 409 21.06 10.75 -18.80
CA GLU A 409 20.19 10.59 -19.99
C GLU A 409 19.32 9.33 -19.90
N TYR A 410 19.90 8.22 -19.43
CA TYR A 410 19.15 6.99 -19.21
C TYR A 410 18.03 7.20 -18.18
N ILE A 411 18.33 7.76 -17.00
CA ILE A 411 17.34 7.94 -15.92
C ILE A 411 16.23 8.91 -16.33
N GLU A 412 16.53 9.98 -17.06
CA GLU A 412 15.53 10.93 -17.57
C GLU A 412 14.47 10.22 -18.45
N ASN A 413 14.91 9.33 -19.35
CA ASN A 413 13.99 8.51 -20.15
C ASN A 413 13.33 7.38 -19.32
N ALA A 414 14.13 6.68 -18.52
CA ALA A 414 13.76 5.45 -17.83
C ALA A 414 12.77 5.66 -16.67
N VAL A 415 12.66 6.90 -16.16
CA VAL A 415 11.60 7.36 -15.26
C VAL A 415 10.22 7.28 -15.92
N VAL A 416 10.14 7.59 -17.22
CA VAL A 416 8.88 7.53 -17.98
C VAL A 416 8.61 6.09 -18.45
N THR A 417 9.61 5.40 -19.03
CA THR A 417 9.43 4.03 -19.55
C THR A 417 9.20 2.97 -18.49
N PHE A 418 9.47 3.27 -17.21
CA PHE A 418 8.99 2.44 -16.09
C PHE A 418 7.45 2.45 -15.94
N ALA A 419 6.75 3.21 -16.79
CA ALA A 419 5.32 3.14 -17.09
C ALA A 419 4.36 3.36 -15.91
N LEU A 420 4.83 3.95 -14.80
CA LEU A 420 3.96 4.37 -13.71
C LEU A 420 3.05 5.57 -14.06
N GLY A 421 3.38 6.33 -15.10
CA GLY A 421 2.61 7.49 -15.57
C GLY A 421 1.13 7.15 -15.82
N PRO A 422 0.81 6.24 -16.76
CA PRO A 422 -0.57 5.81 -17.01
C PRO A 422 -1.29 5.14 -15.84
N ILE A 423 -0.56 4.68 -14.81
CA ILE A 423 -1.15 3.96 -13.67
C ILE A 423 -1.53 4.95 -12.56
N VAL A 424 -0.55 5.74 -12.12
CA VAL A 424 -0.65 6.56 -10.91
C VAL A 424 -1.36 7.87 -11.18
N LEU A 425 -0.96 8.59 -12.24
CA LEU A 425 -1.44 9.95 -12.50
C LEU A 425 -2.95 10.02 -12.79
N PRO A 426 -3.57 9.07 -13.52
CA PRO A 426 -5.02 9.05 -13.70
C PRO A 426 -5.78 8.70 -12.42
N ALA A 427 -5.21 7.88 -11.53
CA ALA A 427 -5.85 7.51 -10.27
C ALA A 427 -5.99 8.68 -9.29
N LEU A 428 -5.12 9.70 -9.40
CA LEU A 428 -5.21 10.94 -8.61
C LEU A 428 -6.57 11.64 -8.80
N TYR A 429 -7.22 11.47 -9.95
CA TYR A 429 -8.54 12.03 -10.23
C TYR A 429 -9.70 11.34 -9.49
N PHE A 430 -9.47 10.22 -8.80
CA PHE A 430 -10.51 9.42 -8.14
C PHE A 430 -10.37 9.32 -6.62
N VAL A 431 -9.29 9.83 -6.01
CA VAL A 431 -9.06 9.73 -4.56
C VAL A 431 -9.70 10.83 -3.71
N GLY A 432 -10.60 11.63 -4.29
CA GLY A 432 -11.48 12.58 -3.57
C GLY A 432 -11.21 14.07 -3.86
N PRO A 433 -9.97 14.57 -3.69
CA PRO A 433 -9.65 15.97 -4.00
C PRO A 433 -9.90 16.37 -5.45
N LYS A 434 -10.15 17.67 -5.66
CA LYS A 434 -10.22 18.28 -6.99
C LYS A 434 -8.82 18.66 -7.45
N ILE A 435 -8.42 18.18 -8.63
CA ILE A 435 -7.09 18.40 -9.21
C ILE A 435 -7.19 19.42 -10.34
N THR A 436 -6.72 20.63 -10.05
CA THR A 436 -6.69 21.75 -11.00
C THR A 436 -5.57 21.57 -12.03
N GLU A 437 -5.66 22.26 -13.17
CA GLU A 437 -4.57 22.30 -14.16
C GLU A 437 -3.29 22.87 -13.55
N SER A 438 -3.41 23.92 -12.72
CA SER A 438 -2.28 24.49 -11.97
C SER A 438 -1.58 23.50 -11.04
N MET A 439 -2.28 22.49 -10.51
CA MET A 439 -1.67 21.43 -9.69
C MET A 439 -0.92 20.41 -10.54
N VAL A 440 -1.37 20.12 -11.76
CA VAL A 440 -0.71 19.17 -12.67
C VAL A 440 0.62 19.72 -13.19
N ILE A 441 0.68 21.03 -13.45
CA ILE A 441 1.91 21.71 -13.88
C ILE A 441 2.77 22.23 -12.71
N ASP A 442 2.39 21.95 -11.46
CA ASP A 442 3.16 22.39 -10.29
C ASP A 442 4.47 21.57 -10.16
N PRO A 443 5.61 22.19 -9.83
CA PRO A 443 6.86 21.48 -9.61
C PRO A 443 6.73 20.31 -8.60
N GLU A 444 5.89 20.43 -7.56
CA GLU A 444 5.66 19.34 -6.61
C GLU A 444 5.08 18.09 -7.28
N TYR A 445 4.12 18.25 -8.21
CA TYR A 445 3.50 17.13 -8.92
C TYR A 445 4.54 16.37 -9.75
N SER A 446 5.36 17.11 -10.49
CA SER A 446 6.46 16.54 -11.28
C SER A 446 7.53 15.87 -10.40
N GLU A 447 7.83 16.44 -9.23
CA GLU A 447 8.85 15.90 -8.31
C GLU A 447 8.36 14.64 -7.57
N LEU A 448 7.08 14.60 -7.16
CA LEU A 448 6.44 13.40 -6.61
C LEU A 448 6.50 12.25 -7.62
N PHE A 449 6.15 12.52 -8.88
CA PHE A 449 6.25 11.53 -9.96
C PHE A 449 7.70 11.08 -10.18
N ARG A 450 8.64 12.04 -10.31
CA ARG A 450 10.06 11.76 -10.55
C ARG A 450 10.67 10.91 -9.43
N LEU A 451 10.52 11.30 -8.17
CA LEU A 451 11.07 10.55 -7.02
C LEU A 451 10.54 9.13 -6.93
N MET A 452 9.23 8.97 -7.10
CA MET A 452 8.54 7.68 -7.14
C MET A 452 9.07 6.78 -8.26
N SER A 453 9.06 7.29 -9.49
CA SER A 453 9.50 6.54 -10.67
C SER A 453 10.99 6.26 -10.68
N THR A 454 11.85 7.19 -10.23
CA THR A 454 13.29 6.95 -10.06
C THR A 454 13.54 5.86 -9.03
N CYS A 455 12.85 5.90 -7.87
CA CYS A 455 12.96 4.85 -6.87
C CYS A 455 12.54 3.49 -7.42
N GLY A 456 11.41 3.42 -8.14
CA GLY A 456 10.90 2.19 -8.74
C GLY A 456 11.80 1.62 -9.83
N ARG A 457 12.24 2.46 -10.76
CA ARG A 457 13.19 2.11 -11.84
C ARG A 457 14.52 1.60 -11.28
N LEU A 458 15.13 2.31 -10.33
CA LEU A 458 16.40 1.86 -9.74
C LEU A 458 16.28 0.55 -8.95
N LEU A 459 15.16 0.34 -8.26
CA LEU A 459 14.86 -0.93 -7.59
C LEU A 459 14.72 -2.08 -8.60
N ASN A 460 14.01 -1.85 -9.71
CA ASN A 460 13.88 -2.79 -10.82
C ASN A 460 15.27 -3.14 -11.39
N ASP A 461 16.01 -2.15 -11.91
CA ASP A 461 17.32 -2.31 -12.54
C ASP A 461 18.31 -3.13 -11.69
N VAL A 462 18.32 -2.90 -10.36
CA VAL A 462 19.19 -3.59 -9.39
C VAL A 462 18.94 -5.11 -9.33
N GLN A 463 17.74 -5.57 -9.68
CA GLN A 463 17.36 -6.99 -9.69
C GLN A 463 17.27 -7.58 -11.10
N THR A 464 16.91 -6.78 -12.11
CA THR A 464 16.64 -7.24 -13.47
C THR A 464 17.87 -7.24 -14.40
N TYR A 465 18.96 -6.54 -14.03
CA TYR A 465 20.13 -6.33 -14.90
C TYR A 465 20.65 -7.58 -15.61
N GLU A 466 20.63 -8.76 -14.96
CA GLU A 466 21.19 -9.97 -15.55
C GLU A 466 20.29 -10.55 -16.66
N ARG A 467 18.98 -10.31 -16.60
CA ARG A 467 18.05 -10.63 -17.69
C ARG A 467 18.21 -9.60 -18.80
N GLU A 468 18.07 -8.32 -18.47
CA GLU A 468 18.08 -7.22 -19.43
C GLU A 468 19.36 -7.17 -20.24
N TYR A 469 20.53 -7.38 -19.61
CA TYR A 469 21.79 -7.47 -20.31
C TYR A 469 21.87 -8.65 -21.30
N LYS A 470 21.22 -9.79 -21.01
CA LYS A 470 21.13 -10.93 -21.95
C LYS A 470 20.16 -10.67 -23.11
N GLU A 471 19.19 -9.78 -22.89
CA GLU A 471 18.27 -9.26 -23.92
C GLU A 471 18.88 -8.09 -24.73
N GLY A 472 20.12 -7.69 -24.43
CA GLY A 472 20.80 -6.57 -25.10
C GLY A 472 20.32 -5.19 -24.63
N LYS A 473 19.60 -5.11 -23.51
CA LYS A 473 19.13 -3.85 -22.91
C LYS A 473 20.16 -3.32 -21.92
N LEU A 474 20.35 -2.01 -21.92
CA LEU A 474 21.17 -1.30 -20.95
C LEU A 474 20.28 -0.70 -19.86
N ASN A 475 20.79 -0.69 -18.64
CA ASN A 475 20.12 -0.18 -17.44
C ASN A 475 21.14 0.41 -16.45
N SER A 476 20.69 0.98 -15.33
CA SER A 476 21.56 1.69 -14.39
C SER A 476 22.75 0.87 -13.89
N VAL A 477 22.57 -0.44 -13.65
CA VAL A 477 23.64 -1.33 -13.17
C VAL A 477 24.68 -1.58 -14.27
N SER A 478 24.24 -1.88 -15.48
CA SER A 478 25.13 -2.17 -16.61
C SER A 478 25.85 -0.92 -17.09
N LEU A 479 25.17 0.24 -17.16
CA LEU A 479 25.76 1.54 -17.47
C LEU A 479 26.85 1.94 -16.46
N LEU A 480 26.61 1.76 -15.16
CA LEU A 480 27.62 2.03 -14.11
C LEU A 480 28.87 1.14 -14.23
N VAL A 481 28.76 -0.06 -14.78
CA VAL A 481 29.92 -0.93 -15.04
C VAL A 481 30.63 -0.52 -16.32
N LEU A 482 29.89 -0.30 -17.42
CA LEU A 482 30.43 0.08 -18.72
C LEU A 482 31.20 1.41 -18.65
N HIS A 483 30.58 2.47 -18.10
CA HIS A 483 31.18 3.80 -17.97
C HIS A 483 32.30 3.90 -16.92
N SER A 484 32.66 2.80 -16.26
CA SER A 484 33.71 2.76 -15.24
C SER A 484 35.08 2.27 -15.76
N ASP A 485 35.18 1.91 -17.04
CA ASP A 485 36.35 1.27 -17.65
C ASP A 485 36.86 0.04 -16.85
N GLY A 486 35.93 -0.71 -16.25
CA GLY A 486 36.21 -1.90 -15.45
C GLY A 486 36.59 -1.65 -13.99
N SER A 487 36.54 -0.40 -13.51
CA SER A 487 36.79 -0.08 -12.09
C SER A 487 35.61 -0.38 -11.16
N VAL A 488 34.39 -0.51 -11.69
CA VAL A 488 33.18 -0.88 -10.95
C VAL A 488 32.74 -2.30 -11.33
N THR A 489 32.55 -3.15 -10.33
CA THR A 489 31.98 -4.49 -10.51
C THR A 489 30.45 -4.46 -10.35
N ILE A 490 29.74 -5.46 -10.84
CA ILE A 490 28.27 -5.56 -10.68
C ILE A 490 27.82 -5.44 -9.20
N PRO A 491 28.42 -6.13 -8.21
CA PRO A 491 28.07 -5.93 -6.80
C PRO A 491 28.37 -4.51 -6.27
N GLU A 492 29.37 -3.84 -6.84
CA GLU A 492 29.70 -2.45 -6.49
C GLU A 492 28.68 -1.48 -7.10
N ALA A 493 28.28 -1.67 -8.37
CA ALA A 493 27.23 -0.88 -9.02
C ALA A 493 25.91 -0.98 -8.26
N ARG A 494 25.47 -2.19 -7.91
CA ARG A 494 24.25 -2.41 -7.10
C ARG A 494 24.33 -1.71 -5.74
N ARG A 495 25.50 -1.73 -5.06
CA ARG A 495 25.69 -1.00 -3.79
C ARG A 495 25.68 0.52 -3.98
N LYS A 496 26.26 1.04 -5.08
CA LYS A 496 26.23 2.49 -5.39
C LYS A 496 24.81 2.99 -5.65
N LEU A 497 23.95 2.19 -6.29
CA LEU A 497 22.54 2.53 -6.54
C LEU A 497 21.66 2.49 -5.28
N GLN A 498 22.08 1.81 -4.21
CA GLN A 498 21.34 1.80 -2.94
C GLN A 498 21.15 3.20 -2.37
N LYS A 499 22.17 4.07 -2.46
CA LYS A 499 22.06 5.46 -1.95
C LYS A 499 20.95 6.26 -2.66
N PRO A 500 20.95 6.46 -4.00
CA PRO A 500 19.89 7.21 -4.66
C PRO A 500 18.50 6.58 -4.48
N ILE A 501 18.39 5.25 -4.35
CA ILE A 501 17.13 4.59 -3.95
C ILE A 501 16.67 5.07 -2.57
N ASP A 502 17.55 5.04 -1.57
CA ASP A 502 17.24 5.48 -0.21
C ASP A 502 16.91 6.98 -0.13
N THR A 503 17.65 7.83 -0.85
CA THR A 503 17.37 9.27 -0.97
C THR A 503 15.98 9.51 -1.60
N CYS A 504 15.67 8.86 -2.73
CA CYS A 504 14.37 9.03 -3.40
C CYS A 504 13.20 8.59 -2.50
N ARG A 505 13.32 7.47 -1.77
CA ARG A 505 12.32 7.03 -0.79
C ARG A 505 12.13 8.06 0.32
N ARG A 506 13.22 8.59 0.89
CA ARG A 506 13.19 9.57 2.00
C ARG A 506 12.53 10.87 1.58
N ASP A 507 12.91 11.42 0.43
CA ASP A 507 12.34 12.66 -0.11
C ASP A 507 10.87 12.48 -0.54
N LEU A 508 10.51 11.33 -1.11
CA LEU A 508 9.12 11.02 -1.42
C LEU A 508 8.25 10.95 -0.16
N LEU A 509 8.73 10.25 0.89
CA LEU A 509 8.05 10.21 2.18
C LEU A 509 7.92 11.61 2.79
N ARG A 510 8.98 12.43 2.70
CA ARG A 510 8.99 13.82 3.17
C ARG A 510 7.92 14.67 2.50
N LEU A 511 7.70 14.53 1.19
CA LEU A 511 6.65 15.25 0.48
C LEU A 511 5.25 14.67 0.80
N ALA A 512 5.12 13.34 0.81
CA ALA A 512 3.85 12.66 1.08
C ALA A 512 3.25 12.95 2.46
N LEU A 513 4.10 13.26 3.46
CA LEU A 513 3.67 13.60 4.81
C LEU A 513 3.31 15.08 5.02
N ARG A 514 3.53 15.98 4.04
CA ARG A 514 3.21 17.41 4.18
C ARG A 514 1.78 17.73 3.77
N GLU A 515 1.12 18.61 4.54
CA GLU A 515 -0.27 19.01 4.30
C GLU A 515 -0.42 20.35 3.55
N ASP A 516 0.56 21.26 3.63
CA ASP A 516 0.43 22.68 3.22
C ASP A 516 0.96 23.02 1.80
N ASP A 517 1.24 22.02 0.95
CA ASP A 517 1.78 22.25 -0.42
C ASP A 517 0.67 22.20 -1.51
N ALA A 518 1.05 22.23 -2.79
CA ALA A 518 0.13 22.36 -3.92
C ALA A 518 -0.69 21.09 -4.19
N VAL A 519 -0.09 19.91 -4.03
CA VAL A 519 -0.74 18.61 -4.28
C VAL A 519 -1.46 18.14 -3.00
N PRO A 520 -2.76 17.81 -3.03
CA PRO A 520 -3.47 17.33 -1.85
C PRO A 520 -2.88 16.03 -1.26
N ARG A 521 -2.79 15.94 0.06
CA ARG A 521 -2.22 14.77 0.78
C ARG A 521 -2.73 13.39 0.29
N PRO A 522 -4.05 13.14 0.08
CA PRO A 522 -4.53 11.84 -0.44
C PRO A 522 -3.96 11.47 -1.82
N CYS A 523 -3.58 12.48 -2.62
CA CYS A 523 -2.92 12.28 -3.91
C CYS A 523 -1.43 11.96 -3.71
N LYS A 524 -0.73 12.67 -2.82
CA LYS A 524 0.67 12.38 -2.48
C LYS A 524 0.85 10.96 -1.90
N GLU A 525 -0.11 10.51 -1.09
CA GLU A 525 -0.14 9.16 -0.52
C GLU A 525 -0.17 8.06 -1.59
N LEU A 526 -0.77 8.28 -2.77
CA LEU A 526 -0.70 7.31 -3.88
C LEU A 526 0.71 7.12 -4.43
N PHE A 527 1.51 8.19 -4.57
CA PHE A 527 2.92 8.08 -5.00
C PHE A 527 3.75 7.29 -3.97
N TRP A 528 3.47 7.50 -2.67
CA TRP A 528 4.09 6.70 -1.60
C TRP A 528 3.67 5.22 -1.65
N HIS A 529 2.40 4.94 -1.90
CA HIS A 529 1.85 3.59 -1.97
C HIS A 529 2.40 2.75 -3.12
N ILE A 530 2.61 3.34 -4.30
CA ILE A 530 3.28 2.63 -5.41
C ILE A 530 4.80 2.52 -5.17
N CYS A 531 5.46 3.47 -4.50
CA CYS A 531 6.85 3.26 -4.04
C CYS A 531 6.96 2.02 -3.12
N LYS A 532 6.03 1.85 -2.16
CA LYS A 532 5.93 0.62 -1.34
C LYS A 532 5.69 -0.64 -2.19
N THR A 533 4.91 -0.52 -3.25
CA THR A 533 4.67 -1.61 -4.21
C THR A 533 5.93 -1.99 -4.98
N CYS A 534 6.73 -1.02 -5.45
CA CYS A 534 8.02 -1.29 -6.08
C CYS A 534 8.97 -2.00 -5.11
N TYR A 535 9.07 -1.57 -3.85
CA TYR A 535 9.82 -2.30 -2.84
C TYR A 535 9.28 -3.72 -2.61
N PHE A 536 7.96 -3.90 -2.49
CA PHE A 536 7.35 -5.22 -2.28
C PHE A 536 7.74 -6.23 -3.37
N PHE A 537 7.86 -5.79 -4.63
CA PHE A 537 8.28 -6.63 -5.76
C PHE A 537 9.80 -6.73 -5.95
N TYR A 538 10.57 -5.69 -5.62
CA TYR A 538 11.99 -5.58 -5.99
C TYR A 538 12.99 -5.52 -4.84
N TYR A 539 12.57 -5.58 -3.57
CA TYR A 539 13.48 -5.49 -2.41
C TYR A 539 14.44 -6.70 -2.29
N GLN A 540 13.99 -7.91 -2.63
CA GLN A 540 14.77 -9.15 -2.44
C GLN A 540 15.13 -9.88 -3.75
N GLY A 541 14.51 -9.51 -4.88
CA GLY A 541 14.67 -10.16 -6.19
C GLY A 541 13.70 -9.56 -7.21
N ASP A 542 13.58 -10.15 -8.40
CA ASP A 542 12.59 -9.73 -9.41
C ASP A 542 11.28 -10.54 -9.27
N ALA A 543 10.56 -10.25 -8.18
CA ALA A 543 9.34 -10.96 -7.86
C ALA A 543 8.15 -10.54 -8.74
N PHE A 544 8.25 -9.41 -9.46
CA PHE A 544 7.23 -8.99 -10.41
C PHE A 544 7.23 -9.87 -11.67
N SER A 545 8.41 -10.25 -12.16
CA SER A 545 8.53 -11.07 -13.38
C SER A 545 8.22 -12.54 -13.12
N CYS A 546 8.54 -13.07 -11.94
CA CYS A 546 8.02 -14.36 -11.47
C CYS A 546 6.49 -14.33 -11.38
N GLN A 547 5.79 -15.45 -11.60
CA GLN A 547 4.32 -15.51 -11.45
C GLN A 547 3.91 -16.11 -10.10
N GLU A 548 4.76 -16.95 -9.52
CA GLU A 548 4.52 -17.73 -8.32
C GLU A 548 4.94 -16.99 -7.04
N GLU A 549 6.01 -16.19 -7.09
CA GLU A 549 6.67 -15.63 -5.89
C GLU A 549 5.75 -14.74 -5.04
N LYS A 550 4.85 -13.98 -5.67
CA LYS A 550 3.85 -13.15 -4.97
C LYS A 550 2.40 -13.64 -5.15
N ALA A 551 2.19 -14.83 -5.73
CA ALA A 551 0.84 -15.39 -5.92
C ALA A 551 0.07 -15.49 -4.59
N GLY A 552 0.71 -16.03 -3.55
CA GLY A 552 0.10 -16.14 -2.22
C GLY A 552 -0.28 -14.79 -1.57
N ALA A 553 0.30 -13.67 -2.02
CA ALA A 553 -0.13 -12.34 -1.58
C ALA A 553 -1.40 -11.88 -2.30
N VAL A 554 -1.56 -12.22 -3.58
CA VAL A 554 -2.82 -12.02 -4.33
C VAL A 554 -3.93 -12.84 -3.66
N ASP A 555 -3.66 -14.13 -3.40
CA ASP A 555 -4.59 -15.02 -2.72
C ASP A 555 -5.00 -14.47 -1.35
N ALA A 556 -4.03 -14.08 -0.51
CA ALA A 556 -4.27 -13.54 0.83
C ALA A 556 -5.16 -12.28 0.85
N VAL A 557 -5.07 -11.39 -0.16
CA VAL A 557 -5.87 -10.15 -0.21
C VAL A 557 -7.22 -10.38 -0.90
N VAL A 558 -7.24 -11.10 -2.03
CA VAL A 558 -8.40 -11.17 -2.93
C VAL A 558 -9.26 -12.41 -2.70
N HIS A 559 -8.65 -13.57 -2.44
CA HIS A 559 -9.33 -14.87 -2.52
C HIS A 559 -9.52 -15.58 -1.17
N GLU A 560 -8.55 -15.51 -0.27
CA GLU A 560 -8.55 -16.22 1.00
C GLU A 560 -9.25 -15.43 2.11
N PRO A 561 -10.35 -15.95 2.71
CA PRO A 561 -11.00 -15.32 3.84
C PRO A 561 -10.09 -15.31 5.08
N LEU A 562 -10.44 -14.44 6.04
CA LEU A 562 -9.76 -14.36 7.33
C LEU A 562 -9.90 -15.68 8.12
N GLN A 563 -8.79 -16.16 8.66
CA GLN A 563 -8.72 -17.37 9.49
C GLN A 563 -9.00 -17.06 10.97
N VAL A 564 -10.21 -16.55 11.25
CA VAL A 564 -10.64 -16.12 12.60
C VAL A 564 -11.80 -16.95 13.15
N PRO A 565 -11.99 -17.03 14.49
CA PRO A 565 -13.12 -17.76 15.08
C PRO A 565 -14.48 -17.16 14.70
N MET A 566 -15.28 -17.91 13.93
CA MET A 566 -16.59 -17.49 13.38
C MET A 566 -17.64 -17.05 14.41
N ASN A 567 -17.43 -17.30 15.70
CA ASN A 567 -18.38 -16.95 16.77
C ASN A 567 -18.46 -15.45 17.09
N LEU A 568 -17.64 -14.62 16.44
CA LEU A 568 -17.54 -13.17 16.67
C LEU A 568 -18.57 -12.31 15.90
N LEU A 569 -19.33 -12.89 14.95
CA LEU A 569 -20.03 -12.12 13.91
C LEU A 569 -21.57 -12.22 13.90
N SER A 570 -22.18 -12.97 14.83
CA SER A 570 -23.65 -13.06 14.89
C SER A 570 -24.27 -11.76 15.42
N ASP A 571 -25.18 -11.16 14.63
CA ASP A 571 -26.04 -10.02 14.99
C ASP A 571 -25.34 -8.66 15.21
N LEU A 572 -24.23 -8.39 14.50
CA LEU A 572 -23.48 -7.13 14.59
C LEU A 572 -23.43 -6.36 13.26
N ASP A 573 -23.47 -5.03 13.35
CA ASP A 573 -23.29 -4.09 12.23
C ASP A 573 -22.12 -3.13 12.50
N LEU A 574 -21.43 -2.69 11.44
CA LEU A 574 -20.27 -1.79 11.48
C LEU A 574 -20.52 -0.53 12.32
N SER A 575 -21.68 0.12 12.14
CA SER A 575 -22.02 1.34 12.87
C SER A 575 -22.15 1.08 14.37
N THR A 576 -22.82 -0.02 14.73
CA THR A 576 -23.06 -0.41 16.12
C THR A 576 -21.81 -0.88 16.85
N LEU A 577 -20.81 -1.40 16.13
CA LEU A 577 -19.50 -1.75 16.69
C LEU A 577 -18.67 -0.49 16.96
N ARG A 578 -18.62 0.45 16.01
CA ARG A 578 -17.93 1.74 16.18
C ARG A 578 -18.43 2.48 17.43
N GLU A 579 -19.75 2.56 17.65
CA GLU A 579 -20.33 3.24 18.82
C GLU A 579 -19.98 2.59 20.17
N ARG A 580 -19.66 1.28 20.20
CA ARG A 580 -19.25 0.57 21.42
C ARG A 580 -17.78 0.85 21.78
N ILE A 581 -16.94 1.09 20.77
CA ILE A 581 -15.51 1.37 20.92
C ILE A 581 -15.34 2.81 21.44
N LYS A 582 -15.31 2.95 22.77
CA LYS A 582 -15.10 4.23 23.45
C LYS A 582 -13.62 4.58 23.52
N ILE A 583 -13.11 5.25 22.50
CA ILE A 583 -11.85 5.99 22.59
C ILE A 583 -12.10 7.18 23.53
N LYS A 584 -11.56 7.12 24.75
CA LYS A 584 -11.62 8.22 25.72
C LYS A 584 -10.46 9.19 25.47
N HIS A 585 -10.80 10.46 25.34
CA HIS A 585 -9.85 11.58 25.38
C HIS A 585 -9.39 11.85 26.81
#